data_AF-A0AAP0YXC5-F1
#
_entry.id   AF-A0AAP0YXC5-F1
#
_cell.length_a   1.000
_cell.length_b   1.000
_cell.length_c   1.000
_cell.angle_alpha   90.00
_cell.angle_beta   90.00
_cell.angle_gamma   90.00
#
_symmetry.space_group_name_H-M   'P 1'
#
loop_
_entity.id
_entity.type
_entity.pdbx_description
1 polymer ?
#
loop_
_entity_poly.entity_id
_entity_poly.type
_entity_poly.pdbx_seq_one_letter_code
_entity_poly.pdbx_strand_id
1 'polypeptide(L)' 'MLLKEEDVMSSPQNTIEQHNAAVERLTLELGKRLHEAAGRLVREKLASGEIKIVDGRYVGECLKPAKRPPRPDKATD' A
#
# COMPACT_ATOMS: atom_id res chain seq x y z
N MET A 1 14.76 47.19 -24.07
CA MET A 1 14.56 45.73 -24.07
C MET A 1 15.72 45.11 -23.31
N LEU A 2 15.49 44.77 -22.04
CA LEU A 2 16.39 43.93 -21.26
C LEU A 2 15.54 42.71 -20.88
N LEU A 3 15.97 41.55 -21.39
CA LEU A 3 15.26 40.29 -21.25
C LEU A 3 15.12 39.96 -19.77
N LYS A 4 13.89 39.61 -19.39
CA LYS A 4 13.54 39.06 -18.08
C LYS A 4 14.41 37.85 -17.78
N GLU A 5 15.36 38.02 -16.88
CA GLU A 5 15.98 36.91 -16.13
C GLU A 5 15.05 36.53 -14.95
N GLU A 6 13.77 36.30 -15.25
CA GLU A 6 12.78 35.73 -14.31
C GLU A 6 12.60 34.24 -14.62
N ASP A 7 13.69 33.50 -14.75
CA ASP A 7 13.63 32.05 -14.89
C ASP A 7 14.77 31.42 -14.09
N VAL A 8 14.46 30.33 -13.39
CA VAL A 8 15.38 29.45 -12.62
C VAL A 8 15.62 29.81 -11.15
N MET A 9 14.62 30.28 -10.41
CA MET A 9 14.58 30.05 -8.96
C MET A 9 13.15 29.68 -8.54
N SER A 10 12.80 28.40 -8.68
CA SER A 10 11.60 27.84 -8.04
C SER A 10 11.66 28.15 -6.55
N SER A 11 10.64 28.82 -6.00
CA SER A 11 10.60 29.08 -4.55
C SER A 11 10.60 27.74 -3.80
N PRO A 12 11.20 27.68 -2.59
CA PRO A 12 11.18 26.45 -1.79
C PRO A 12 9.78 25.86 -1.61
N GLN A 13 8.74 26.70 -1.52
CA GLN A 13 7.34 26.25 -1.46
C GLN A 13 6.92 25.49 -2.72
N ASN A 14 7.21 25.99 -3.92
CA ASN A 14 6.82 25.34 -5.18
C ASN A 14 7.52 23.97 -5.33
N THR A 15 8.79 23.88 -4.91
CA THR A 15 9.53 22.61 -4.89
C THR A 15 8.92 21.59 -3.92
N ILE A 16 8.47 22.05 -2.73
CA ILE A 16 7.79 21.19 -1.74
C ILE A 16 6.42 20.71 -2.27
N GLU A 17 5.64 21.60 -2.88
CA GLU A 17 4.33 21.25 -3.46
C GLU A 17 4.47 20.23 -4.59
N GLN A 18 5.44 20.41 -5.49
CA GLN A 18 5.73 19.45 -6.55
C GLN A 18 6.17 18.09 -5.99
N HIS A 19 7.01 18.10 -4.95
CA HIS A 19 7.43 16.88 -4.27
C HIS A 19 6.22 16.14 -3.66
N ASN A 20 5.36 16.85 -2.93
CA ASN A 20 4.16 16.27 -2.32
C ASN A 20 3.22 15.69 -3.38
N ALA A 21 2.97 16.42 -4.47
CA ALA A 21 2.16 15.94 -5.57
C ALA A 21 2.75 14.68 -6.23
N ALA A 22 4.07 14.59 -6.34
CA ALA A 22 4.75 13.40 -6.84
C ALA A 22 4.61 12.22 -5.88
N VAL A 23 4.77 12.45 -4.57
CA VAL A 23 4.57 11.43 -3.53
C VAL A 23 3.14 10.89 -3.57
N GLU A 24 2.13 11.76 -3.61
CA GLU A 24 0.72 11.34 -3.69
C GLU A 24 0.43 10.47 -4.91
N ARG A 25 0.95 10.86 -6.08
CA ARG A 25 0.81 10.07 -7.33
C ARG A 25 1.45 8.70 -7.18
N LEU A 26 2.66 8.64 -6.63
CA LEU A 26 3.37 7.38 -6.40
C LEU A 26 2.63 6.48 -5.40
N THR A 27 2.12 7.05 -4.30
CA THR A 27 1.33 6.31 -3.32
C THR A 27 0.06 5.73 -3.93
N LEU A 28 -0.63 6.52 -4.76
CA LEU A 28 -1.85 6.07 -5.45
C LEU A 28 -1.55 4.95 -6.45
N GLU A 29 -0.49 5.10 -7.24
CA GLU A 29 -0.08 4.08 -8.20
C GLU A 29 0.36 2.78 -7.51
N LEU A 30 1.15 2.89 -6.44
CA LEU A 30 1.54 1.73 -5.63
C LEU A 30 0.31 1.03 -5.03
N GLY A 31 -0.65 1.80 -4.51
CA GLY A 31 -1.92 1.28 -3.99
C GLY A 31 -2.68 0.47 -5.04
N LYS A 32 -2.79 0.96 -6.28
CA LYS A 32 -3.41 0.23 -7.39
C LYS A 32 -2.69 -1.08 -7.69
N ARG A 33 -1.36 -1.05 -7.81
CA ARG A 33 -0.55 -2.23 -8.09
C ARG A 33 -0.68 -3.29 -6.99
N LEU A 34 -0.68 -2.86 -5.72
CA LEU A 34 -0.89 -3.74 -4.57
C LEU A 34 -2.29 -4.37 -4.58
N HIS A 35 -3.33 -3.59 -4.89
CA HIS A 35 -4.69 -4.10 -4.99
C HIS A 35 -4.83 -5.15 -6.09
N GLU A 36 -4.28 -4.88 -7.28
CA GLU A 36 -4.28 -5.85 -8.38
C GLU A 36 -3.51 -7.12 -8.05
N ALA A 37 -2.34 -7.00 -7.41
CA ALA A 37 -1.54 -8.13 -6.97
C ALA A 37 -2.28 -8.98 -5.93
N ALA A 38 -2.91 -8.35 -4.94
CA ALA A 38 -3.74 -9.02 -3.96
C ALA A 38 -4.91 -9.77 -4.62
N GLY A 39 -5.58 -9.14 -5.59
CA GLY A 39 -6.66 -9.77 -6.36
C GLY A 39 -6.19 -10.99 -7.15
N ARG A 40 -5.02 -10.93 -7.79
CA ARG A 40 -4.41 -12.08 -8.47
C ARG A 40 -4.11 -13.22 -7.50
N LEU A 41 -3.47 -12.90 -6.38
CA LEU A 41 -3.13 -13.89 -5.34
C LEU A 41 -4.36 -14.61 -4.80
N VAL A 42 -5.45 -13.89 -4.53
CA VAL A 42 -6.70 -14.52 -4.08
C VAL A 42 -7.28 -15.45 -5.15
N ARG A 43 -7.28 -15.05 -6.42
CA ARG A 43 -7.75 -15.90 -7.53
C ARG A 43 -6.91 -17.16 -7.69
N GLU A 44 -5.60 -17.05 -7.59
CA GLU A 44 -4.68 -18.19 -7.64
C GLU A 44 -4.92 -19.16 -6.48
N LYS A 45 -5.11 -18.64 -5.26
CA LYS A 45 -5.40 -19.46 -4.07
C LYS A 45 -6.78 -20.11 -4.11
N LEU A 46 -7.76 -19.49 -4.76
CA LEU A 46 -9.05 -20.12 -5.05
C LEU A 46 -8.90 -21.25 -6.07
N ALA A 47 -8.14 -21.02 -7.15
CA ALA A 47 -7.91 -22.00 -8.21
C ALA A 47 -7.13 -23.23 -7.70
N SER A 48 -6.19 -23.03 -6.78
CA SER A 48 -5.43 -24.12 -6.14
C SER A 48 -6.23 -24.86 -5.06
N GLY A 49 -7.36 -24.31 -4.61
CA GLY A 49 -8.17 -24.84 -3.51
C GLY A 49 -7.61 -24.57 -2.11
N GLU A 50 -6.54 -23.77 -2.00
CA GLU A 50 -5.97 -23.32 -0.72
C GLU A 50 -6.95 -22.40 0.04
N ILE A 51 -7.73 -21.61 -0.69
CA ILE A 51 -8.85 -20.82 -0.19
C ILE A 51 -10.15 -21.35 -0.81
N LYS A 52 -11.23 -21.36 -0.02
CA LYS A 52 -12.59 -21.70 -0.46
C LYS A 52 -13.58 -20.61 -0.04
N ILE A 53 -14.74 -20.59 -0.67
CA ILE A 53 -15.86 -19.73 -0.24
C ILE A 53 -16.89 -20.62 0.44
N VAL A 54 -17.17 -20.37 1.72
CA VAL A 54 -18.16 -21.06 2.54
C VAL A 54 -19.08 -20.00 3.15
N ASP A 55 -20.39 -20.12 2.94
CA ASP A 55 -21.39 -19.14 3.39
C ASP A 55 -21.05 -17.69 3.00
N GLY A 56 -20.53 -17.51 1.78
CA GLY A 56 -20.12 -16.20 1.26
C GLY A 56 -18.82 -15.65 1.86
N ARG A 57 -18.10 -16.42 2.68
CA ARG A 57 -16.84 -16.02 3.32
C ARG A 57 -15.66 -16.82 2.78
N TYR A 58 -14.54 -16.15 2.59
CA TYR A 58 -13.28 -16.80 2.26
C TYR A 58 -12.71 -17.52 3.48
N VAL A 59 -12.39 -18.80 3.32
CA VAL A 59 -11.79 -19.66 4.35
C VAL A 59 -10.52 -20.32 3.81
N GLY A 60 -9.47 -20.37 4.61
CA GLY A 60 -8.19 -21.00 4.25
C GLY A 60 -7.18 -20.84 5.39
N GLU A 61 -6.24 -21.78 5.52
CA GLU A 61 -5.20 -21.73 6.57
C GLU A 61 -4.39 -20.43 6.50
N CYS A 62 -4.09 -19.95 5.28
CA CYS A 62 -3.36 -18.70 5.04
C CYS A 62 -4.14 -17.43 5.42
N LEU A 63 -5.44 -17.53 5.73
CA LEU A 63 -6.27 -16.42 6.18
C LEU A 63 -6.41 -16.37 7.71
N LYS A 64 -5.87 -17.36 8.43
CA LYS A 64 -5.92 -17.35 9.89
C LYS A 64 -5.09 -16.17 10.40
N PRO A 65 -5.62 -15.40 11.38
CA PRO A 65 -4.84 -14.33 11.98
C PRO A 65 -3.58 -14.94 12.61
N ALA A 66 -2.43 -14.31 12.35
CA ALA A 66 -1.20 -14.67 13.02
C ALA A 66 -1.43 -14.63 14.54
N LYS A 67 -0.86 -15.60 15.28
CA LYS A 67 -0.88 -15.55 16.74
C LYS A 67 -0.30 -14.20 17.16
N ARG A 68 -1.13 -13.37 17.81
CA ARG A 68 -0.70 -12.09 18.34
C ARG A 68 0.49 -12.38 19.27
N PRO A 69 1.65 -11.72 19.08
CA PRO A 69 2.73 -11.87 20.03
C PRO A 69 2.20 -11.55 21.43
N PRO A 70 2.64 -12.29 22.47
CA PRO A 70 2.22 -12.01 23.83
C PRO A 70 2.53 -10.56 24.15
N ARG A 71 1.57 -9.88 24.81
CA ARG A 71 1.83 -8.54 25.33
C ARG A 71 3.02 -8.66 26.29
N PRO A 72 4.02 -7.75 26.21
CA PRO A 72 5.21 -7.82 27.05
C PRO A 72 4.88 -7.85 28.55
N ASP A 73 3.70 -7.35 28.93
CA ASP A 73 3.21 -7.27 30.31
C ASP A 73 2.76 -8.62 30.91
N LYS A 74 2.83 -9.73 30.16
CA LYS A 74 2.46 -11.08 30.64
C LYS A 74 3.62 -12.09 30.65
N ALA A 75 4.86 -11.61 30.63
CA ALA A 75 6.03 -12.44 30.96
C ALA A 75 6.31 -12.36 32.46
N THR A 76 5.61 -13.16 33.26
CA THR A 76 5.81 -13.42 34.71
C THR A 76 4.80 -14.53 35.05
N ASP A 77 5.12 -15.69 35.59
CA ASP A 77 6.31 -16.34 36.17
C ASP A 77 6.51 -17.73 35.52
#